data_AF-A0A1I6Y3I1-F1
#
_entry.id   AF-A0A1I6Y3I1-F1
#
_cell.length_a   1.000
_cell.length_b   1.000
_cell.length_c   1.000
_cell.angle_alpha   90.00
_cell.angle_beta   90.00
_cell.angle_gamma   90.00
#
_symmetry.space_group_name_H-M   'P 1'
#
loop_
_entity.id
_entity.type
_entity.pdbx_description
1 polymer ?
#
loop_
_entity_poly.entity_id
_entity_poly.type
_entity_poly.pdbx_seq_one_letter_code
_entity_poly.pdbx_strand_id
1 'polypeptide(L)'
;MKKFIFPLLLLTSLPLWATVDALKVNHLTKQLYWADEDHYTGFLGWRSVHDGIYDKEIIRFQAQVYTLTNYPFLIETIIVFLILSFLFLRFVIKRRKNKMKSEFL
;
A
#
# COMPACT_ATOMS: atom_id res chain seq x y z
N MET A 1 33.69 27.98 -0.27
CA MET A 1 32.80 26.79 -0.20
C MET A 1 31.65 26.80 -1.21
N LYS A 2 31.63 27.67 -2.24
CA LYS A 2 30.54 27.74 -3.23
C LYS A 2 30.81 26.97 -4.55
N LYS A 3 32.00 26.38 -4.72
CA LYS A 3 32.44 25.72 -5.97
C LYS A 3 32.05 24.24 -6.10
N PHE A 4 31.44 23.65 -5.07
CA PHE A 4 31.03 22.23 -5.06
C PHE A 4 29.53 22.00 -5.27
N ILE A 5 28.73 23.06 -5.40
CA ILE A 5 27.26 22.95 -5.56
C ILE A 5 26.89 22.48 -6.98
N PHE A 6 27.65 22.91 -8.00
CA PHE A 6 27.37 22.60 -9.40
C PHE A 6 27.54 21.11 -9.76
N PRO A 7 28.63 20.41 -9.37
CA PRO A 7 28.74 18.97 -9.66
C PRO A 7 27.72 18.12 -8.89
N LEU A 8 27.27 18.57 -7.71
CA LEU A 8 26.27 17.85 -6.91
C LEU A 8 24.87 17.88 -7.56
N LEU A 9 24.55 18.97 -8.26
CA LEU A 9 23.26 19.17 -8.94
C LEU A 9 23.15 18.37 -10.27
N LEU A 10 24.30 17.99 -10.85
CA LEU A 10 24.38 17.10 -12.02
C LEU A 10 24.17 15.62 -11.66
N LEU A 11 24.43 15.23 -10.41
CA LEU A 11 24.18 13.87 -9.93
C LEU A 11 22.69 13.56 -9.71
N THR A 12 21.86 14.59 -9.50
CA THR A 12 20.41 14.42 -9.28
C THR A 12 19.60 14.27 -10.57
N SER A 13 20.21 14.54 -11.73
CA SER A 13 19.53 14.47 -13.04
C SER A 13 19.75 13.15 -13.78
N LEU A 14 20.46 12.19 -13.18
CA LEU A 14 20.53 10.85 -13.74
C LEU A 14 19.14 10.21 -13.60
N PRO A 15 18.50 9.78 -14.70
CA PRO A 15 17.26 9.05 -14.58
C PRO A 15 17.58 7.76 -13.84
N LEU A 16 17.10 7.63 -12.60
CA LEU A 16 17.07 6.36 -11.88
C LEU A 16 16.11 5.46 -12.65
N TRP A 17 16.66 4.62 -13.52
CA TRP A 17 15.91 3.58 -14.21
C TRP A 17 15.65 2.51 -13.15
N ALA A 18 14.56 2.67 -12.40
CA ALA A 18 14.00 1.58 -11.61
C ALA A 18 13.46 0.55 -12.61
N THR A 19 14.05 -0.63 -12.62
CA THR A 19 13.52 -1.77 -13.37
C THR A 19 12.25 -2.21 -12.64
N VAL A 20 11.10 -1.88 -13.24
CA VAL A 20 9.79 -2.29 -12.72
C VAL A 20 9.64 -3.77 -13.07
N ASP A 21 10.04 -4.62 -12.12
CA ASP A 21 10.29 -6.04 -12.40
C ASP A 21 9.16 -6.99 -11.97
N ALA A 22 8.02 -6.49 -11.46
CA ALA A 22 6.91 -7.40 -11.12
C ALA A 22 5.52 -6.78 -11.26
N LEU A 23 4.66 -7.42 -12.05
CA LEU A 23 3.22 -7.15 -12.02
C LEU A 23 2.56 -8.01 -10.94
N LYS A 24 1.86 -7.36 -10.00
CA LYS A 24 1.09 -8.03 -8.97
C LYS A 24 -0.40 -7.78 -9.19
N VAL A 25 -1.20 -8.81 -8.96
CA VAL A 25 -2.64 -8.83 -9.23
C VAL A 25 -3.37 -9.16 -7.95
N ASN A 26 -4.32 -8.31 -7.56
CA ASN A 26 -5.23 -8.59 -6.47
C ASN A 26 -6.54 -9.13 -7.00
N HIS A 27 -6.80 -10.41 -6.75
CA HIS A 27 -8.02 -11.07 -7.22
C HIS A 27 -9.28 -10.69 -6.43
N LEU A 28 -9.13 -10.16 -5.21
CA LEU A 28 -10.23 -9.72 -4.35
C LEU A 28 -10.70 -8.32 -4.73
N THR A 29 -9.78 -7.35 -4.84
CA THR A 29 -10.10 -5.96 -5.19
C THR A 29 -10.17 -5.69 -6.69
N LYS A 30 -9.78 -6.66 -7.52
CA LYS A 30 -9.59 -6.47 -8.96
C LYS A 30 -8.60 -5.34 -9.27
N GLN A 31 -7.48 -5.33 -8.55
CA GLN A 31 -6.43 -4.31 -8.72
C GLN A 31 -5.16 -4.89 -9.33
N LEU A 32 -4.45 -4.06 -10.08
CA LEU A 32 -3.12 -4.32 -10.63
C LEU A 32 -2.14 -3.35 -9.99
N TYR A 33 -1.01 -3.86 -9.52
CA TYR A 33 0.04 -3.04 -8.94
C TYR A 33 1.37 -3.40 -9.59
N TRP A 34 2.06 -2.37 -10.07
CA TRP A 34 3.45 -2.48 -10.49
C TRP A 34 4.33 -2.40 -9.25
N ALA A 35 4.97 -3.51 -8.94
CA ALA A 35 5.95 -3.61 -7.87
C ALA A 35 7.34 -3.77 -8.49
N ASP A 36 8.34 -3.26 -7.78
CA ASP A 36 9.69 -3.78 -7.94
C ASP A 36 9.77 -5.13 -7.20
N GLU A 37 10.65 -6.04 -7.62
CA GLU A 37 10.80 -7.36 -6.98
C GLU A 37 11.01 -7.27 -5.47
N ASP A 38 11.74 -6.24 -5.02
CA ASP A 38 12.08 -5.97 -3.62
C ASP A 38 10.95 -5.26 -2.84
N HIS A 39 9.91 -4.77 -3.51
CA HIS A 39 8.84 -4.02 -2.84
C HIS A 39 7.80 -4.95 -2.20
N TYR A 40 7.66 -4.83 -0.87
CA TYR A 40 6.57 -5.46 -0.12
C TYR A 40 5.23 -4.97 -0.67
N THR A 41 4.36 -5.91 -0.98
CA THR A 41 3.04 -5.67 -1.58
C THR A 41 2.01 -6.31 -0.68
N GLY A 42 0.78 -5.79 -0.71
CA GLY A 42 -0.30 -6.23 0.16
C GLY A 42 -0.33 -7.75 0.34
N PHE A 43 -0.72 -8.19 1.54
CA PHE A 43 -0.70 -9.61 1.89
C PHE A 43 -2.01 -10.31 1.54
N LEU A 44 -3.11 -9.58 1.29
CA LEU A 44 -4.43 -10.17 1.02
C LEU A 44 -4.75 -10.21 -0.47
N GLY A 45 -4.88 -11.41 -1.02
CA GLY A 45 -5.42 -11.62 -2.37
C GLY A 45 -4.48 -11.23 -3.51
N TRP A 46 -3.26 -10.79 -3.19
CA TRP A 46 -2.21 -10.45 -4.15
C TRP A 46 -1.49 -11.70 -4.65
N ARG A 47 -1.24 -11.75 -5.96
CA ARG A 47 -0.46 -12.78 -6.62
C ARG A 47 0.48 -12.14 -7.64
N SER A 48 1.73 -12.59 -7.67
CA SER A 48 2.68 -12.17 -8.71
C SER A 48 2.35 -12.85 -10.04
N VAL A 49 2.48 -12.09 -11.11
CA VAL A 49 2.47 -12.58 -12.50
C VAL A 49 3.88 -13.03 -12.86
N HIS A 50 4.00 -14.06 -13.69
CA HIS A 50 5.31 -14.59 -14.11
C HIS A 50 6.07 -13.58 -14.96
N ASP A 51 7.40 -13.71 -14.92
CA ASP A 51 8.29 -12.77 -15.55
C ASP A 51 8.26 -12.83 -17.08
N GLY A 52 8.51 -11.68 -17.71
CA GLY A 52 8.62 -11.57 -19.17
C GLY A 52 7.29 -11.55 -19.95
N ILE A 53 6.14 -11.52 -19.26
CA ILE A 53 4.81 -11.44 -19.90
C ILE A 53 3.91 -10.30 -19.39
N TYR A 54 4.47 -9.33 -18.66
CA TYR A 54 3.69 -8.29 -17.96
C TYR A 54 2.77 -7.48 -18.89
N ASP A 55 3.26 -7.03 -20.05
CA ASP A 55 2.45 -6.20 -20.97
C ASP A 55 1.21 -6.95 -21.49
N LYS A 56 1.36 -8.23 -21.81
CA LYS A 56 0.25 -9.08 -22.26
C LYS A 56 -0.75 -9.33 -21.14
N GLU A 57 -0.24 -9.54 -19.93
CA GLU A 57 -1.05 -9.81 -18.76
C GLU A 57 -1.84 -8.57 -18.31
N ILE A 58 -1.26 -7.37 -18.40
CA ILE A 58 -1.99 -6.12 -18.13
C ILE A 58 -3.16 -5.95 -19.06
N ILE A 59 -2.95 -6.12 -20.37
CA ILE A 59 -4.03 -6.02 -21.35
C ILE A 59 -5.12 -7.06 -21.04
N ARG A 60 -4.73 -8.29 -20.70
CA ARG A 60 -5.68 -9.35 -20.33
C ARG A 60 -6.49 -8.99 -19.09
N PHE A 61 -5.85 -8.50 -18.03
CA PHE A 61 -6.52 -8.16 -16.79
C PHE A 61 -7.37 -6.89 -16.89
N GLN A 62 -6.93 -5.88 -17.65
CA GLN A 62 -7.73 -4.70 -17.93
C GLN A 62 -9.00 -5.06 -18.71
N ALA A 63 -8.92 -6.00 -19.67
CA ALA A 63 -10.11 -6.54 -20.34
C ALA A 63 -11.05 -7.30 -19.39
N GLN A 64 -10.54 -7.78 -18.25
CA GLN A 64 -11.29 -8.43 -17.18
C GLN A 64 -11.73 -7.47 -16.05
N VAL A 65 -11.78 -6.16 -16.32
CA VAL A 65 -12.23 -5.12 -15.38
C VAL A 65 -11.27 -4.90 -14.20
N TYR A 66 -10.02 -5.33 -14.31
CA TYR A 66 -9.02 -4.98 -13.31
C TYR A 66 -8.51 -3.55 -13.55
N THR A 67 -8.23 -2.83 -12.46
CA THR A 67 -7.77 -1.44 -12.50
C THR A 67 -6.39 -1.28 -11.90
N LEU A 68 -5.56 -0.42 -12.49
CA LEU A 68 -4.25 -0.09 -11.91
C LEU A 68 -4.42 0.69 -10.61
N THR A 69 -3.63 0.33 -9.61
CA THR A 69 -3.54 1.03 -8.32
C THR A 69 -2.11 1.42 -8.04
N ASN A 70 -1.92 2.55 -7.36
CA ASN A 70 -0.64 2.95 -6.78
C ASN A 70 -0.56 2.60 -5.28
N TYR A 71 -1.66 2.07 -4.71
CA TYR A 71 -1.78 1.78 -3.30
C TYR A 71 -2.23 0.33 -3.10
N PRO A 72 -1.30 -0.62 -2.88
CA PRO A 72 -1.63 -2.04 -2.80
C PRO A 72 -2.13 -2.49 -1.43
N PHE A 73 -2.20 -1.60 -0.44
CA PHE A 73 -2.60 -1.89 0.95
C PHE A 73 -3.99 -1.35 1.30
N LEU A 74 -4.85 -1.10 0.32
CA LEU A 74 -6.16 -0.47 0.52
C LEU A 74 -7.02 -1.26 1.51
N ILE A 75 -7.21 -2.57 1.28
CA ILE A 75 -8.05 -3.42 2.13
C ILE A 75 -7.41 -3.58 3.51
N GLU A 76 -6.11 -3.82 3.54
CA GLU A 76 -5.33 -4.02 4.76
C GLU A 76 -5.48 -2.82 5.68
N THR A 77 -5.40 -1.61 5.12
CA THR A 77 -5.56 -0.35 5.85
C THR A 77 -6.97 -0.19 6.41
N ILE A 78 -8.00 -0.57 5.65
CA ILE A 78 -9.39 -0.58 6.12
C ILE A 78 -9.54 -1.54 7.31
N ILE A 79 -8.98 -2.75 7.23
CA ILE A 79 -9.04 -3.75 8.30
C ILE A 79 -8.35 -3.23 9.57
N VAL A 80 -7.13 -2.69 9.44
CA VAL A 80 -6.40 -2.10 10.57
C VAL A 80 -7.20 -0.96 11.20
N PHE A 81 -7.79 -0.09 10.39
CA PHE A 81 -8.61 1.01 10.89
C PHE A 81 -9.86 0.54 11.65
N LEU A 82 -10.52 -0.53 11.17
CA LEU A 82 -11.66 -1.15 11.86
C LEU A 82 -11.25 -1.73 13.23
N ILE A 83 -10.11 -2.42 13.31
CA ILE A 83 -9.58 -2.99 14.55
C ILE A 83 -9.27 -1.87 15.56
N LEU A 84 -8.55 -0.83 15.12
CA LEU A 84 -8.21 0.31 15.98
C LEU A 84 -9.45 1.05 16.47
N SER A 85 -10.43 1.26 15.59
CA SER A 85 -11.70 1.90 15.95
C SER A 85 -12.47 1.09 16.99
N PHE A 86 -12.51 -0.24 16.85
CA PHE A 86 -13.15 -1.12 17.81
C PHE A 86 -12.47 -1.09 19.18
N LEU A 87 -11.14 -1.14 19.22
CA LEU A 87 -10.36 -1.05 20.46
C LEU A 87 -10.54 0.31 21.14
N PHE A 88 -10.50 1.40 20.35
CA PHE A 88 -10.72 2.75 20.85
C PHE A 88 -12.12 2.91 21.45
N LEU A 89 -13.16 2.41 20.77
CA LEU A 89 -14.52 2.44 21.28
C LEU A 89 -14.65 1.69 22.61
N ARG A 90 -14.06 0.49 22.71
CA ARG A 90 -14.05 -0.26 23.97
C ARG A 90 -13.35 0.48 25.10
N PHE A 91 -12.23 1.13 24.80
CA PHE A 91 -11.49 1.93 25.77
C PHE A 91 -12.31 3.12 26.27
N VAL A 92 -12.95 3.86 25.37
CA VAL A 92 -13.82 5.00 25.70
C VAL A 92 -15.01 4.56 26.56
N ILE A 93 -15.68 3.47 26.18
CA ILE A 93 -16.81 2.92 26.95
C ILE A 93 -16.36 2.51 28.36
N LYS A 94 -15.22 1.81 28.49
CA LYS A 94 -14.69 1.40 29.79
C LYS A 94 -14.37 2.61 30.69
N ARG A 95 -13.76 3.67 30.13
CA ARG A 95 -13.49 4.90 30.87
C ARG A 95 -14.76 5.60 31.35
N ARG A 96 -15.80 5.69 30.51
CA ARG A 96 -17.09 6.28 30.91
C ARG A 96 -17.75 5.50 32.04
N LYS A 97 -17.76 4.17 31.98
CA LYS A 97 -18.29 3.32 33.06
C LYS A 97 -17.56 3.53 34.39
N ASN A 98 -16.23 3.65 34.35
CA ASN A 98 -15.44 3.89 35.57
C ASN A 98 -15.69 5.28 36.16
N LYS A 99 -15.83 6.33 35.32
CA LYS A 99 -16.14 7.69 35.79
C LYS A 99 -17.52 7.77 36.45
N MET A 100 -18.54 7.15 35.86
CA MET A 100 -19.88 7.11 36.50
C MET A 100 -19.83 6.37 37.83
N LYS A 101 -19.09 5.26 37.94
CA LYS A 101 -18.99 4.52 39.21
C LYS A 101 -18.31 5.34 40.32
N SER A 102 -17.34 6.20 39.99
CA SER A 102 -16.69 7.07 40.99
C SER A 102 -17.53 8.28 41.40
N GLU A 103 -18.53 8.68 40.62
CA GLU A 103 -19.45 9.77 40.98
C GLU A 103 -20.62 9.27 41.87
N PHE A 104 -20.83 7.96 41.96
CA PHE A 104 -21.89 7.32 42.76
C PHE A 104 -21.40 6.68 44.08
N LEU A 105 -20.09 6.72 44.36
CA LEU A 105 -19.47 6.29 45.62
C LEU A 105 -18.96 7.52 46.38
#